data_AF-W0RPG6-F1
#
_entry.id   AF-W0RPG6-F1
#
_cell.length_a   1.000
_cell.length_b   1.000
_cell.length_c   1.000
_cell.angle_alpha   90.00
_cell.angle_beta   90.00
_cell.angle_gamma   90.00
#
_symmetry.space_group_name_H-M   'P 1'
#
loop_
_entity.id
_entity.type
_entity.pdbx_description
1 polymer ?
#
loop_
_entity_poly.entity_id
_entity_poly.type
_entity_poly.pdbx_seq_one_letter_code
_entity_poly.pdbx_strand_id
1 'polypeptide(L)'
;MTPEETPFQFGDAWFALGLVTPERLAALRAEWASGEDRSPEHYRWQAFVEFLAERRPLSAELAAALYELGARDPDAHGMGAAMRHRIVELPECPASVLAAAAASGERHLVRAVERRARTGEPIR
;
A
#
# COMPACT_ATOMS: atom_id res chain seq x y z
N MET A 1 -3.18 10.51 25.20
CA MET A 1 -2.52 9.81 24.09
C MET A 1 -3.30 10.13 22.82
N THR A 2 -2.88 11.18 22.12
CA THR A 2 -3.48 11.58 20.84
C THR A 2 -3.10 10.55 19.77
N PRO A 3 -3.80 10.48 18.62
CA PRO A 3 -3.42 9.62 17.49
C PRO A 3 -1.96 9.80 17.02
N GLU A 4 -1.34 10.95 17.34
CA GLU A 4 0.02 11.35 16.95
C GLU A 4 1.16 10.62 17.68
N GLU A 5 0.89 9.82 18.73
CA GLU A 5 1.94 9.13 19.50
C GLU A 5 2.07 7.64 19.14
N THR A 6 1.61 7.21 17.97
CA THR A 6 1.79 5.81 17.55
C THR A 6 3.13 5.61 16.83
N PRO A 7 3.89 4.55 17.15
CA PRO A 7 5.19 4.30 16.51
C PRO A 7 5.04 3.98 15.02
N PHE A 8 3.81 3.69 14.55
CA PHE A 8 3.50 3.15 13.23
C PHE A 8 3.53 4.18 12.10
N GLN A 9 3.55 5.48 12.40
CA GLN A 9 3.60 6.55 11.39
C GLN A 9 2.44 6.53 10.38
N PHE A 10 1.25 6.09 10.80
CA PHE A 10 0.04 6.18 9.97
C PHE A 10 -0.39 7.64 9.81
N GLY A 11 -0.38 8.16 8.59
CA GLY A 11 -0.95 9.47 8.26
C GLY A 11 -2.46 9.41 8.05
N ASP A 12 -3.13 10.58 8.00
CA ASP A 12 -4.59 10.70 7.87
C ASP A 12 -5.19 9.90 6.69
N ALA A 13 -4.46 9.83 5.58
CA ALA A 13 -4.89 9.10 4.40
C ALA A 13 -5.09 7.58 4.65
N TRP A 14 -4.33 6.99 5.58
CA TRP A 14 -4.50 5.59 5.97
C TRP A 14 -5.85 5.34 6.65
N PHE A 15 -6.29 6.28 7.48
CA PHE A 15 -7.59 6.23 8.14
C PHE A 15 -8.73 6.58 7.18
N ALA A 16 -8.55 7.63 6.36
CA ALA A 16 -9.55 8.08 5.40
C ALA A 16 -9.91 6.98 4.37
N LEU A 17 -8.93 6.18 3.96
CA LEU A 17 -9.13 5.05 3.05
C LEU A 17 -9.58 3.77 3.79
N GLY A 18 -9.61 3.77 5.12
CA GLY A 18 -10.04 2.64 5.94
C GLY A 18 -9.02 1.50 6.03
N LEU A 19 -7.74 1.74 5.70
CA LEU A 19 -6.67 0.74 5.92
C LEU A 19 -6.46 0.53 7.41
N VAL A 20 -6.58 1.61 8.19
CA VAL A 20 -6.51 1.60 9.64
C VAL A 20 -7.83 2.12 10.20
N THR A 21 -8.52 1.28 10.96
CA THR A 21 -9.68 1.67 11.78
C THR A 21 -9.25 1.82 13.24
N PRO A 22 -10.06 2.45 14.11
CA PRO A 22 -9.77 2.51 15.54
C PRO A 22 -9.54 1.11 16.16
N GLU A 23 -10.31 0.12 15.73
CA GLU A 23 -10.21 -1.26 16.21
C GLU A 23 -8.90 -1.91 15.76
N ARG A 24 -8.54 -1.77 14.48
CA ARG A 24 -7.27 -2.28 13.96
C ARG A 24 -6.08 -1.60 14.64
N LEU A 25 -6.14 -0.28 14.85
CA LEU A 25 -5.10 0.45 15.56
C LEU A 25 -4.91 -0.06 17.01
N ALA A 26 -6.01 -0.35 17.71
CA ALA A 26 -5.96 -0.90 19.05
C ALA A 26 -5.29 -2.29 19.07
N ALA A 27 -5.58 -3.14 18.09
CA ALA A 27 -4.94 -4.45 17.94
C ALA A 27 -3.42 -4.32 17.69
N LEU A 28 -3.00 -3.48 16.74
CA LEU A 28 -1.59 -3.24 16.44
C LEU A 28 -0.83 -2.69 17.66
N ARG A 29 -1.46 -1.84 18.48
CA ARG A 29 -0.86 -1.34 19.73
C ARG A 29 -0.66 -2.45 20.76
N ALA A 30 -1.60 -3.39 20.87
CA ALA A 30 -1.47 -4.53 21.77
C ALA A 30 -0.32 -5.45 21.35
N GLU A 31 -0.17 -5.69 20.05
CA GLU A 31 0.94 -6.45 19.48
C GLU A 31 2.28 -5.74 19.68
N TRP A 32 2.38 -4.44 19.39
CA TRP A 32 3.60 -3.67 19.67
C TRP A 32 4.03 -3.73 21.14
N ALA A 33 3.05 -3.72 22.06
CA ALA A 33 3.31 -3.80 23.49
C ALA A 33 3.85 -5.17 23.94
N SER A 34 3.56 -6.26 23.21
CA SER A 34 4.16 -7.58 23.49
C SER A 34 5.68 -7.57 23.23
N GLY A 35 6.11 -6.72 22.29
CA GLY A 35 7.51 -6.47 21.97
C GLY A 35 8.15 -7.49 21.02
N GLU A 36 7.36 -8.37 20.40
CA GLU A 36 7.85 -9.36 19.43
C GLU A 36 8.34 -8.72 18.13
N ASP A 37 7.63 -7.70 17.63
CA ASP A 37 8.03 -6.92 16.47
C ASP A 37 8.13 -5.43 16.81
N ARG A 38 9.30 -4.85 16.57
CA ARG A 38 9.64 -3.45 16.83
C ARG A 38 9.86 -2.63 15.56
N SER A 39 9.48 -3.15 14.40
CA SER A 39 9.60 -2.46 13.12
C SER A 39 8.26 -1.83 12.72
N PRO A 40 8.09 -0.50 12.79
CA PRO A 40 6.87 0.18 12.35
C PRO A 40 6.46 -0.12 10.91
N GLU A 41 7.44 -0.37 10.03
CA GLU A 41 7.23 -0.74 8.64
C GLU A 41 6.43 -2.03 8.50
N HIS A 42 6.68 -3.02 9.36
CA HIS A 42 5.97 -4.30 9.31
C HIS A 42 4.47 -4.12 9.60
N TYR A 43 4.12 -3.30 10.60
CA TYR A 43 2.72 -3.01 10.92
C TYR A 43 2.01 -2.25 9.80
N ARG A 44 2.70 -1.30 9.15
CA ARG A 44 2.14 -0.61 7.98
C ARG A 44 1.93 -1.59 6.82
N TRP A 45 2.92 -2.43 6.55
CA TRP A 45 2.86 -3.42 5.48
C TRP A 45 1.75 -4.44 5.72
N GLN A 46 1.64 -4.94 6.95
CA GLN A 46 0.58 -5.85 7.35
C GLN A 46 -0.81 -5.23 7.16
N ALA A 47 -1.04 -4.02 7.68
CA ALA A 47 -2.32 -3.32 7.53
C ALA A 47 -2.69 -3.14 6.04
N PHE A 48 -1.71 -2.82 5.20
CA PHE A 48 -1.91 -2.69 3.75
C PHE A 48 -2.25 -4.03 3.08
N VAL A 49 -1.51 -5.10 3.36
CA VAL A 49 -1.74 -6.42 2.73
C VAL A 49 -3.05 -7.04 3.18
N GLU A 50 -3.40 -6.93 4.47
CA GLU A 50 -4.70 -7.38 4.98
C GLU A 50 -5.85 -6.62 4.32
N PHE A 51 -5.76 -5.30 4.23
CA PHE A 51 -6.75 -4.47 3.54
C PHE A 51 -6.91 -4.88 2.07
N LEU A 52 -5.80 -5.12 1.36
CA LEU A 52 -5.86 -5.63 -0.01
C LEU A 52 -6.57 -6.98 -0.07
N ALA A 53 -6.26 -7.92 0.81
CA ALA A 53 -6.90 -9.23 0.81
C ALA A 53 -8.44 -9.12 1.02
N GLU A 54 -8.88 -8.22 1.89
CA GLU A 54 -10.30 -7.99 2.21
C GLU A 54 -11.07 -7.27 1.11
N ARG A 55 -10.41 -6.41 0.33
CA ARG A 55 -11.06 -5.49 -0.61
C ARG A 55 -10.94 -5.89 -2.07
N ARG A 56 -10.24 -6.97 -2.38
CA ARG A 56 -10.06 -7.41 -3.77
C ARG A 56 -11.32 -8.10 -4.33
N PRO A 57 -11.65 -7.88 -5.62
CA PRO A 57 -10.93 -7.03 -6.58
C PRO A 57 -11.10 -5.53 -6.30
N LEU A 58 -10.04 -4.76 -6.51
CA LEU A 58 -10.06 -3.31 -6.29
C LEU A 58 -10.85 -2.60 -7.41
N SER A 59 -11.60 -1.56 -7.04
CA SER A 59 -12.08 -0.59 -8.03
C SER A 59 -10.91 0.25 -8.55
N ALA A 60 -11.07 0.85 -9.74
CA ALA A 60 -10.03 1.69 -10.32
C ALA A 60 -9.69 2.90 -9.42
N GLU A 61 -10.69 3.51 -8.79
CA GLU A 61 -10.50 4.62 -7.84
C GLU A 61 -9.73 4.19 -6.59
N LEU A 62 -10.07 3.03 -6.00
CA LEU A 62 -9.38 2.55 -4.82
C LEU A 62 -7.93 2.18 -5.14
N ALA A 63 -7.67 1.52 -6.28
CA ALA A 63 -6.31 1.20 -6.70
C ALA A 63 -5.47 2.47 -6.93
N ALA A 64 -6.04 3.51 -7.55
CA ALA A 64 -5.36 4.79 -7.71
C ALA A 64 -5.08 5.48 -6.37
N ALA A 65 -6.05 5.48 -5.45
CA ALA A 65 -5.88 6.07 -4.13
C ALA A 65 -4.80 5.35 -3.30
N LEU A 66 -4.74 4.01 -3.37
CA LEU A 66 -3.70 3.22 -2.71
C LEU A 66 -2.31 3.43 -3.32
N TYR A 67 -2.25 3.60 -4.64
CA TYR A 67 -1.00 3.93 -5.32
C TYR A 67 -0.47 5.31 -4.90
N GLU A 68 -1.35 6.31 -4.85
CA GLU A 68 -1.02 7.65 -4.35
C GLU A 68 -0.66 7.65 -2.86
N LEU A 69 -1.31 6.81 -2.06
CA LEU A 69 -0.95 6.62 -0.65
C LEU A 69 0.51 6.18 -0.52
N GLY A 70 0.94 5.17 -1.29
CA GLY A 70 2.33 4.74 -1.30
C GLY A 70 3.30 5.82 -1.79
N ALA A 71 2.89 6.67 -2.74
CA ALA A 71 3.74 7.78 -3.22
C ALA A 71 3.95 8.88 -2.15
N ARG A 72 3.01 9.00 -1.20
CA ARG A 72 3.06 9.97 -0.09
C ARG A 72 3.51 9.35 1.22
N ASP A 73 3.91 8.08 1.21
CA ASP A 73 4.41 7.42 2.42
C ASP A 73 5.70 8.12 2.90
N PRO A 74 5.87 8.36 4.21
CA PRO A 74 7.09 8.97 4.76
C PRO A 74 8.38 8.22 4.36
N ASP A 75 8.29 6.92 4.15
CA ASP A 75 9.35 6.09 3.58
C ASP A 75 9.02 5.74 2.12
N ALA A 76 9.10 6.75 1.26
CA ALA A 76 8.73 6.63 -0.15
C ALA A 76 9.59 5.61 -0.93
N HIS A 77 10.83 5.35 -0.51
CA HIS A 77 11.76 4.44 -1.20
C HIS A 77 11.74 3.01 -0.66
N GLY A 78 11.35 2.79 0.59
CA GLY A 78 11.08 1.47 1.16
C GLY A 78 9.60 1.12 1.06
N MET A 79 8.86 1.43 2.12
CA MET A 79 7.43 1.08 2.25
C MET A 79 6.56 1.59 1.09
N GLY A 80 6.69 2.87 0.73
CA GLY A 80 5.90 3.49 -0.34
C GLY A 80 6.11 2.83 -1.71
N ALA A 81 7.37 2.53 -2.04
CA ALA A 81 7.76 1.80 -3.24
C ALA A 81 7.19 0.37 -3.24
N ALA A 82 7.27 -0.34 -2.11
CA ALA A 82 6.73 -1.68 -1.95
C ALA A 82 5.20 -1.72 -2.15
N MET A 83 4.47 -0.78 -1.56
CA MET A 83 3.01 -0.63 -1.74
C MET A 83 2.66 -0.43 -3.22
N ARG A 84 3.30 0.55 -3.87
CA ARG A 84 3.03 0.88 -5.28
C ARG A 84 3.36 -0.27 -6.22
N HIS A 85 4.49 -0.94 -5.99
CA HIS A 85 4.86 -2.14 -6.74
C HIS A 85 3.79 -3.23 -6.56
N ARG A 86 3.33 -3.47 -5.33
CA ARG A 86 2.30 -4.47 -5.05
C ARG A 86 0.99 -4.16 -5.77
N ILE A 87 0.56 -2.90 -5.83
CA ILE A 87 -0.63 -2.50 -6.61
C ILE A 87 -0.43 -2.78 -8.11
N VAL A 88 0.72 -2.39 -8.68
CA VAL A 88 1.05 -2.60 -10.10
C VAL A 88 1.03 -4.08 -10.49
N GLU A 89 1.38 -4.97 -9.57
CA GLU A 89 1.35 -6.42 -9.79
C GLU A 89 -0.04 -7.05 -9.72
N LEU A 90 -1.07 -6.37 -9.19
CA LEU A 90 -2.40 -6.96 -9.07
C LEU A 90 -3.05 -7.19 -10.44
N PRO A 91 -3.60 -8.38 -10.75
CA PRO A 91 -4.28 -8.66 -12.02
C PRO A 91 -5.39 -7.67 -12.40
N GLU A 92 -6.05 -7.06 -11.42
CA GLU A 92 -7.08 -6.03 -11.60
C GLU A 92 -6.55 -4.58 -11.63
N CYS A 93 -5.23 -4.38 -11.62
CA CYS A 93 -4.64 -3.04 -11.62
C CYS A 93 -5.11 -2.25 -12.85
N PRO A 94 -5.74 -1.06 -12.66
CA PRO A 94 -6.31 -0.31 -13.77
C PRO A 94 -5.21 0.27 -14.67
N ALA A 95 -5.53 0.41 -15.95
CA ALA A 95 -4.60 0.95 -16.96
C ALA A 95 -4.02 2.32 -16.60
N SER A 96 -4.80 3.18 -15.91
CA SER A 96 -4.35 4.49 -15.46
C SER A 96 -3.20 4.41 -14.45
N VAL A 97 -3.24 3.45 -13.52
CA VAL A 97 -2.17 3.22 -12.53
C VAL A 97 -0.95 2.60 -13.21
N LEU A 98 -1.14 1.68 -14.15
CA LEU A 98 -0.04 1.14 -14.95
C LEU A 98 0.66 2.22 -15.77
N ALA A 99 -0.10 3.14 -16.37
CA ALA A 99 0.45 4.28 -17.10
C ALA A 99 1.22 5.23 -16.18
N ALA A 100 0.68 5.55 -15.00
CA ALA A 100 1.38 6.37 -13.99
C ALA A 100 2.69 5.69 -13.53
N ALA A 101 2.66 4.38 -13.30
CA ALA A 101 3.84 3.59 -12.93
C ALA A 101 4.91 3.60 -14.02
N ALA A 102 4.53 3.44 -15.28
CA ALA A 102 5.45 3.54 -16.41
C ALA A 102 6.06 4.95 -16.57
N ALA A 103 5.28 6.00 -16.28
CA ALA A 103 5.71 7.39 -16.37
C ALA A 103 6.53 7.89 -15.16
N SER A 104 6.53 7.15 -14.05
CA SER A 104 7.17 7.58 -12.78
C SER A 104 8.69 7.74 -12.85
N GLY A 105 9.36 7.09 -13.83
CA GLY A 105 10.82 7.02 -13.89
C GLY A 105 11.45 6.04 -12.88
N GLU A 106 10.65 5.40 -12.03
CA GLU A 106 11.13 4.44 -11.03
C GLU A 106 11.36 3.07 -11.67
N ARG A 107 12.64 2.70 -11.82
CA ARG A 107 13.06 1.49 -12.53
C ARG A 107 12.32 0.22 -12.11
N HIS A 108 11.99 0.06 -10.82
CA HIS A 108 11.30 -1.13 -10.33
C HIS A 108 9.83 -1.18 -10.77
N LEU A 109 9.13 -0.05 -10.79
CA LEU A 109 7.75 0.04 -11.27
C LEU A 109 7.66 -0.11 -12.79
N VAL A 110 8.55 0.57 -13.52
CA VAL A 110 8.65 0.45 -14.99
C VAL A 110 8.84 -1.01 -15.39
N ARG A 111 9.79 -1.72 -14.76
CA ARG A 111 10.03 -3.14 -15.02
C ARG A 111 8.83 -4.04 -14.69
N ALA A 112 8.07 -3.72 -13.63
CA ALA A 112 6.87 -4.46 -13.28
C ALA A 112 5.78 -4.32 -14.36
N VAL A 113 5.57 -3.10 -14.87
CA VAL A 113 4.64 -2.83 -15.98
C VAL A 113 5.07 -3.56 -17.25
N GLU A 114 6.35 -3.47 -17.63
CA GLU A 114 6.88 -4.17 -18.80
C GLU A 114 6.76 -5.70 -18.69
N ARG A 115 7.03 -6.27 -17.52
CA ARG A 115 6.89 -7.71 -17.26
C ARG A 115 5.45 -8.15 -17.52
N ARG A 116 4.49 -7.37 -17.01
CA ARG A 116 3.06 -7.64 -17.19
C ARG A 116 2.62 -7.56 -18.65
N ALA A 117 3.12 -6.57 -19.39
CA ALA A 117 2.84 -6.47 -20.82
C ALA A 117 3.35 -7.69 -21.62
N ARG A 118 4.49 -8.28 -21.20
CA ARG A 118 5.05 -9.48 -21.83
C ARG A 118 4.30 -10.77 -21.49
N THR A 119 3.74 -10.88 -20.28
CA THR A 119 3.01 -12.09 -19.85
C THR A 119 1.59 -12.17 -20.42
N GLY A 120 1.10 -11.12 -21.10
CA GLY A 120 -0.18 -11.13 -21.78
C GLY A 120 -1.38 -11.25 -20.85
N GLU A 121 -1.23 -10.94 -19.56
CA GLU A 121 -2.38 -10.88 -18.66
C GLU A 121 -3.31 -9.76 -19.12
N PRO A 122 -4.56 -10.07 -19.49
CA PRO A 122 -5.45 -9.09 -20.09
C PRO A 122 -5.75 -7.96 -19.08
N ILE A 123 -5.59 -6.73 -19.53
CA ILE A 123 -6.15 -5.53 -18.90
C ILE A 123 -7.67 -5.66 -19.09
N ARG A 124 -8.37 -6.16 -18.06
CA ARG A 124 -9.84 -6.30 -18.08
C ARG A 124 -10.51 -5.04 -17.56
#